data_AF-A0A2P9EWY0-F1
#
_entry.id   AF-A0A2P9EWY0-F1
#
_cell.length_a   1.000
_cell.length_b   1.000
_cell.length_c   1.000
_cell.angle_alpha   90.00
_cell.angle_beta   90.00
_cell.angle_gamma   90.00
#
_symmetry.space_group_name_H-M   'P 1'
#
loop_
_entity.id
_entity.type
_entity.pdbx_description
1 polymer ?
#
loop_
_entity_poly.entity_id
_entity_poly.type
_entity_poly.pdbx_seq_one_letter_code
_entity_poly.pdbx_strand_id
1 'polypeptide(L)' 'MPAVDSPDPDGLLPDQLTALLGPLVTSPHCVGLDVTLHDPDLDPDGTAGALLTDIVLAALAGRSRG' A
#
# COMPACT_ATOMS: atom_id res chain seq x y z
N MET A 1 -2.10 0.61 -10.48
CA MET A 1 -1.87 -0.74 -9.91
C MET A 1 -2.48 -1.76 -10.87
N PRO A 2 -1.71 -2.75 -11.40
CA PRO A 2 -2.22 -3.65 -12.45
C PRO A 2 -2.91 -4.93 -11.94
N ALA A 3 -2.55 -5.44 -10.76
CA ALA A 3 -3.05 -6.71 -10.22
C ALA A 3 -4.33 -6.54 -9.37
N VAL A 4 -5.39 -6.04 -10.00
CA VAL A 4 -6.72 -5.82 -9.41
C VAL A 4 -7.80 -6.08 -10.47
N ASP A 5 -9.02 -6.43 -10.05
CA ASP A 5 -10.15 -6.75 -10.96
C ASP A 5 -10.60 -5.58 -11.86
N SER A 6 -10.39 -4.34 -11.43
CA SER A 6 -10.86 -3.13 -12.13
C SER A 6 -9.81 -2.02 -12.03
N PRO A 7 -8.77 -2.04 -12.87
CA PRO A 7 -7.70 -1.05 -12.82
C PRO A 7 -8.18 0.31 -13.34
N ASP A 8 -7.77 1.38 -12.64
CA ASP A 8 -7.98 2.77 -13.05
C ASP A 8 -6.64 3.39 -13.51
N PRO A 9 -6.54 3.90 -14.74
CA PRO A 9 -5.31 4.50 -15.26
C PRO A 9 -4.89 5.79 -14.52
N ASP A 10 -5.82 6.50 -13.89
CA ASP A 10 -5.57 7.78 -13.21
C ASP A 10 -5.51 7.63 -11.66
N GLY A 11 -5.15 6.43 -11.19
CA GLY A 11 -4.98 6.14 -9.77
C GLY A 11 -3.74 6.78 -9.12
N LEU A 12 -3.63 6.62 -7.79
CA LEU A 12 -2.47 7.11 -7.04
C LEU A 12 -1.17 6.43 -7.50
N LEU A 13 -0.12 7.25 -7.64
CA LEU A 13 1.24 6.76 -7.82
C LEU A 13 1.78 6.18 -6.49
N PRO A 14 2.74 5.24 -6.53
CA PRO A 14 3.32 4.63 -5.34
C PRO A 14 3.82 5.63 -4.28
N ASP A 15 4.53 6.67 -4.71
CA ASP A 15 5.07 7.70 -3.82
C ASP A 15 3.96 8.55 -3.20
N GLN A 16 2.90 8.83 -3.96
CA GLN A 16 1.74 9.57 -3.46
C GLN A 16 0.99 8.76 -2.40
N LEU A 17 0.81 7.46 -2.64
CA LEU A 17 0.19 6.55 -1.67
C LEU A 17 1.04 6.45 -0.40
N THR A 18 2.35 6.30 -0.52
CA THR A 18 3.27 6.25 0.63
C THR A 18 3.22 7.54 1.45
N ALA A 19 3.27 8.70 0.78
CA ALA A 19 3.19 10.01 1.42
C ALA A 19 1.85 10.24 2.14
N LEU A 20 0.76 9.70 1.59
CA LEU A 20 -0.57 9.74 2.22
C LEU A 20 -0.65 8.80 3.43
N LEU A 21 -0.15 7.57 3.31
CA LEU A 21 -0.26 6.55 4.36
C LEU A 21 0.58 6.89 5.59
N GLY A 22 1.80 7.42 5.42
CA GLY A 22 2.71 7.77 6.52
C GLY A 22 2.04 8.50 7.69
N PRO A 23 1.46 9.71 7.51
CA PRO A 23 0.81 10.43 8.60
C PRO A 23 -0.39 9.68 9.17
N LEU A 24 -1.16 8.97 8.32
CA LEU A 24 -2.33 8.20 8.76
C LEU A 24 -1.93 7.07 9.71
N VAL A 25 -0.90 6.29 9.38
CA VAL A 25 -0.47 5.17 10.23
C VAL A 25 0.24 5.62 11.50
N THR A 26 0.85 6.81 11.52
CA THR A 26 1.45 7.39 12.73
C THR A 26 0.44 8.04 13.68
N SER A 27 -0.79 8.27 13.23
CA SER A 27 -1.83 8.87 14.07
C SER A 27 -2.13 7.99 15.30
N PRO A 28 -2.28 8.56 16.51
CA PRO A 28 -2.70 7.81 17.68
C PRO A 28 -4.12 7.23 17.55
N HIS A 29 -4.90 7.72 16.57
CA HIS A 29 -6.23 7.20 16.25
C HIS A 29 -6.21 6.03 15.26
N CYS A 30 -5.05 5.75 14.64
CA CYS A 30 -4.91 4.63 13.72
C CYS A 30 -4.72 3.32 14.48
N VAL A 31 -5.77 2.50 14.47
CA VAL A 31 -5.81 1.19 15.14
C VAL A 31 -5.40 0.02 14.23
N GLY A 32 -5.31 0.23 12.92
CA GLY A 32 -4.99 -0.81 11.95
C GLY A 32 -4.98 -0.31 10.50
N LEU A 33 -4.60 -1.20 9.59
CA LEU A 33 -4.59 -1.00 8.15
C LEU A 33 -5.02 -2.32 7.48
N ASP A 34 -5.98 -2.24 6.56
CA ASP A 34 -6.39 -3.37 5.73
C ASP A 34 -5.89 -3.18 4.31
N VAL A 35 -5.32 -4.24 3.73
CA VAL A 35 -4.93 -4.31 2.32
C VAL A 35 -5.91 -5.25 1.64
N THR A 36 -6.63 -4.75 0.63
CA THR A 36 -7.71 -5.47 -0.04
C THR A 36 -7.53 -5.44 -1.56
N LEU A 37 -8.24 -6.34 -2.24
CA LEU A 37 -8.40 -6.39 -3.71
C LEU A 37 -7.14 -6.69 -4.55
N HIS A 38 -5.99 -6.96 -3.93
CA HIS A 38 -4.87 -7.55 -4.65
C HIS A 38 -5.27 -8.94 -5.15
N ASP A 39 -5.15 -9.16 -6.46
CA ASP A 39 -5.40 -10.45 -7.10
C ASP A 39 -4.06 -11.09 -7.52
N PRO A 40 -3.58 -12.14 -6.81
CA PRO A 40 -2.35 -12.85 -7.14
C PRO A 40 -2.43 -13.57 -8.50
N ASP A 41 -3.62 -13.96 -8.95
CA ASP A 41 -3.79 -14.62 -10.25
C ASP A 41 -3.51 -13.64 -11.41
N LEU A 42 -3.62 -12.33 -11.15
CA LEU A 42 -3.24 -11.24 -12.07
C LEU A 42 -1.81 -10.73 -11.87
N ASP A 43 -1.02 -11.31 -10.95
CA ASP A 43 0.37 -10.92 -10.66
C ASP A 43 1.34 -12.12 -10.73
N PRO A 44 1.49 -12.78 -11.90
CA PRO A 44 2.30 -13.99 -12.02
C PRO A 44 3.78 -13.80 -11.68
N ASP A 45 4.30 -12.57 -11.83
CA ASP A 45 5.68 -12.21 -11.50
C ASP A 45 5.83 -11.68 -10.06
N GLY A 46 4.71 -11.52 -9.32
CA GLY A 46 4.71 -11.01 -7.94
C GLY A 46 5.13 -9.53 -7.81
N THR A 47 5.18 -8.80 -8.91
CA THR A 47 5.69 -7.42 -8.95
C THR A 47 4.77 -6.43 -8.26
N ALA A 48 3.45 -6.60 -8.40
CA ALA A 48 2.48 -5.75 -7.75
C ALA A 48 2.42 -6.03 -6.24
N GLY A 49 2.51 -7.30 -5.84
CA GLY A 49 2.61 -7.71 -4.44
C GLY A 49 3.88 -7.18 -3.77
N ALA A 50 5.03 -7.24 -4.45
CA ALA A 50 6.28 -6.65 -3.97
C ALA A 50 6.13 -5.13 -3.78
N LEU A 51 5.58 -4.43 -4.78
CA LEU A 51 5.32 -2.98 -4.70
C LEU A 51 4.40 -2.62 -3.52
N LEU A 52 3.31 -3.36 -3.31
CA LEU A 52 2.43 -3.16 -2.16
C LEU A 52 3.17 -3.34 -0.84
N THR A 53 4.02 -4.37 -0.75
CA THR A 53 4.84 -4.64 0.43
C THR A 53 5.80 -3.50 0.73
N ASP A 54 6.50 -3.00 -0.29
CA ASP A 54 7.43 -1.88 -0.15
C ASP A 54 6.73 -0.60 0.35
N ILE A 55 5.55 -0.29 -0.20
CA ILE A 55 4.73 0.85 0.22
C ILE A 55 4.31 0.71 1.69
N VAL A 56 3.82 -0.47 2.09
CA VAL A 56 3.37 -0.72 3.47
C VAL A 56 4.54 -0.65 4.44
N LEU A 57 5.69 -1.24 4.11
CA LEU A 57 6.90 -1.16 4.92
C LEU A 57 7.39 0.29 5.08
N ALA A 58 7.45 1.05 3.99
CA ALA A 58 7.86 2.44 4.01
C ALA A 58 6.94 3.31 4.88
N ALA A 59 5.61 3.13 4.76
CA ALA A 59 4.64 3.84 5.58
C ALA A 59 4.78 3.48 7.08
N LEU A 60 4.95 2.19 7.40
CA LEU A 60 5.04 1.71 8.78
C LEU A 60 6.39 1.98 9.45
N ALA A 61 7.47 2.19 8.71
CA ALA A 61 8.79 2.49 9.27
C ALA A 61 8.80 3.73 10.18
N GLY A 62 7.97 4.73 9.87
CA GLY A 62 7.79 5.92 10.70
C GLY A 62 7.01 5.69 12.00
N ARG A 63 6.33 4.55 12.14
CA ARG A 63 5.58 4.14 13.32
C ARG A 63 6.48 3.36 14.28
N SER A 64 7.62 3.94 14.66
CA SER A 64 8.44 3.38 15.72
C SER A 64 7.62 3.34 17.01
N ARG A 65 7.44 2.16 17.62
CA ARG A 65 6.82 2.04 18.94
C ARG A 65 7.66 2.83 19.95
N GLY A 66 7.14 3.95 20.43
CA GLY A 66 7.57 4.56 21.69
C GLY A 66 7.11 3.73 22.88
#